data_AF-A0A7G5ZD10-F1
#
_entry.id   AF-A0A7G5ZD10-F1
#
_cell.length_a   1.000
_cell.length_b   1.000
_cell.length_c   1.000
_cell.angle_alpha   90.00
_cell.angle_beta   90.00
_cell.angle_gamma   90.00
#
_symmetry.space_group_name_H-M   'P 1'
#
loop_
_entity.id
_entity.type
_entity.pdbx_description
1 polymer ?
#
loop_
_entity_poly.entity_id
_entity_poly.type
_entity_poly.pdbx_seq_one_letter_code
_entity_poly.pdbx_strand_id
1 'polypeptide(L)'
;MTIEYRTQPLAPALLLEELAFYGEVLARRGIVTTTAMFGWDSCLDIDDMWQDMLVPTRDLVDWLLAAQQAGTVMVGRSDVIVSAGDCTFTLCHESDVHIAAAADAAEEFWVRWTEEGYAPYAVPPLR
;
A
#
# COMPACT_ATOMS: atom_id res chain seq x y z
N MET A 1 15.40 -6.18 -10.62
CA MET A 1 15.81 -5.94 -9.23
C MET A 1 14.72 -5.11 -8.60
N THR A 2 14.16 -5.58 -7.50
CA THR A 2 13.12 -4.85 -6.76
C THR A 2 13.79 -3.82 -5.86
N ILE A 3 13.28 -2.59 -5.88
CA ILE A 3 13.67 -1.50 -4.99
C ILE A 3 12.52 -1.29 -4.02
N GLU A 4 12.85 -1.05 -2.76
CA GLU A 4 11.87 -0.68 -1.74
C GLU A 4 12.14 0.75 -1.25
N TYR A 5 11.11 1.58 -1.32
CA TYR A 5 11.07 2.90 -0.71
C TYR A 5 10.00 2.94 0.38
N ARG A 6 10.25 3.72 1.43
CA ARG A 6 9.30 3.98 2.51
C ARG A 6 9.19 5.47 2.80
N THR A 7 8.04 5.92 3.28
CA THR A 7 7.84 7.28 3.80
C THR A 7 8.18 7.35 5.30
N GLN A 8 8.25 8.56 5.86
CA GLN A 8 7.98 8.72 7.29
C GLN A 8 6.49 8.51 7.59
N PRO A 9 6.07 8.33 8.86
CA PRO A 9 4.66 8.20 9.22
C PRO A 9 3.81 9.36 8.69
N LEU A 10 2.67 9.03 8.08
CA LEU A 10 1.73 9.97 7.49
C LEU A 10 0.40 9.99 8.23
N ALA A 11 -0.37 11.07 8.06
CA ALA A 11 -1.75 11.11 8.54
C ALA A 11 -2.64 10.13 7.74
N PRO A 12 -3.70 9.54 8.34
CA PRO A 12 -4.56 8.57 7.66
C PRO A 12 -5.16 9.03 6.34
N ALA A 13 -5.45 10.34 6.18
CA ALA A 13 -5.95 10.89 4.93
C ALA A 13 -4.92 10.75 3.80
N LEU A 14 -3.64 11.03 4.07
CA LEU A 14 -2.55 10.92 3.10
C LEU A 14 -2.29 9.44 2.73
N LEU A 15 -2.46 8.51 3.68
CA LEU A 15 -2.37 7.07 3.39
C LEU A 15 -3.41 6.62 2.35
N LEU A 16 -4.64 7.14 2.46
CA LEU A 16 -5.70 6.86 1.48
C LEU A 16 -5.42 7.52 0.13
N GLU A 17 -4.88 8.73 0.12
CA GLU A 17 -4.44 9.42 -1.11
C GLU A 17 -3.35 8.62 -1.83
N GLU A 18 -2.39 8.07 -1.10
CA GLU A 18 -1.32 7.26 -1.70
C GLU A 18 -1.81 5.90 -2.20
N LEU A 19 -2.79 5.28 -1.51
CA LEU A 19 -3.46 4.10 -2.06
C LEU A 19 -4.23 4.43 -3.36
N ALA A 20 -4.87 5.59 -3.43
CA ALA A 20 -5.53 6.06 -4.65
C ALA A 20 -4.51 6.26 -5.78
N PHE A 21 -3.40 6.94 -5.51
CA PHE A 21 -2.32 7.15 -6.46
C PHE A 21 -1.73 5.82 -6.95
N TYR A 22 -1.52 4.86 -6.05
CA TYR A 22 -1.10 3.51 -6.42
C TYR A 22 -2.09 2.84 -7.39
N GLY A 23 -3.39 2.91 -7.11
CA GLY A 23 -4.45 2.44 -8.01
C GLY A 23 -4.37 3.09 -9.40
N GLU A 24 -4.10 4.40 -9.48
CA GLU A 24 -3.91 5.09 -10.76
C GLU A 24 -2.69 4.62 -11.53
N VAL A 25 -1.55 4.42 -10.86
CA VAL A 25 -0.31 3.90 -11.47
C VAL A 25 -0.58 2.52 -12.08
N LEU A 26 -1.27 1.64 -11.35
CA LEU A 26 -1.65 0.32 -11.84
C LEU A 26 -2.64 0.40 -13.02
N ALA A 27 -3.64 1.29 -12.95
CA ALA A 27 -4.60 1.48 -14.03
C ALA A 27 -3.93 1.98 -15.32
N ARG A 28 -2.96 2.90 -15.24
CA ARG A 28 -2.16 3.36 -16.39
C ARG A 28 -1.37 2.22 -17.05
N ARG A 29 -1.03 1.19 -16.28
CA ARG A 29 -0.35 -0.03 -16.75
C ARG A 29 -1.32 -1.11 -17.26
N GLY A 30 -2.63 -0.83 -17.28
CA GLY A 30 -3.66 -1.77 -17.73
C GLY A 30 -4.01 -2.86 -16.71
N ILE A 31 -3.58 -2.72 -15.45
CA ILE A 31 -3.86 -3.68 -14.38
C ILE A 31 -5.24 -3.40 -13.81
N VAL A 32 -6.18 -4.33 -14.03
CA VAL A 32 -7.60 -4.17 -13.66
C VAL A 32 -7.97 -4.86 -12.34
N THR A 33 -7.11 -5.73 -11.84
CA THR A 33 -7.32 -6.48 -10.60
C THR A 33 -6.01 -6.59 -9.84
N THR A 34 -6.10 -6.49 -8.53
CA THR A 34 -5.00 -6.59 -7.57
C THR A 34 -5.30 -7.69 -6.56
N THR A 35 -4.24 -8.17 -5.90
CA THR A 35 -4.39 -9.01 -4.71
C THR A 35 -4.17 -8.10 -3.50
N ALA A 36 -5.08 -8.13 -2.53
CA ALA A 36 -4.96 -7.37 -1.30
C ALA A 36 -5.09 -8.29 -0.09
N MET A 37 -4.48 -7.90 1.02
CA MET A 37 -4.55 -8.63 2.28
C MET A 37 -4.48 -7.68 3.47
N PHE A 38 -5.05 -8.11 4.60
CA PHE A 38 -4.93 -7.43 5.88
C PHE A 38 -3.95 -8.18 6.76
N GLY A 39 -3.09 -7.45 7.44
CA GLY A 39 -1.98 -8.01 8.23
C GLY A 39 -2.06 -7.64 9.69
N TRP A 40 -0.91 -7.30 10.28
CA TRP A 40 -0.81 -6.93 11.69
C TRP A 40 -1.78 -5.83 12.10
N ASP A 41 -2.19 -5.87 13.36
CA ASP A 41 -3.11 -4.92 13.99
C ASP A 41 -4.48 -4.76 13.26
N SER A 42 -4.83 -5.69 12.36
CA SER A 42 -6.21 -5.88 11.91
C SER A 42 -7.04 -6.58 13.00
N CYS A 43 -8.34 -6.34 13.02
CA CYS A 43 -9.30 -7.01 13.92
C CYS A 43 -9.75 -8.36 13.35
N LEU A 44 -8.78 -9.18 12.92
CA LEU A 44 -8.97 -10.52 12.40
C LEU A 44 -8.31 -11.54 13.35
N ASP A 45 -8.78 -12.78 13.29
CA ASP A 45 -8.04 -13.88 13.90
C ASP A 45 -6.75 -14.15 13.09
N ILE A 46 -5.72 -14.69 13.74
CA ILE A 46 -4.40 -14.90 13.12
C ILE A 46 -4.47 -15.75 11.85
N ASP A 47 -5.41 -16.70 11.79
CA ASP A 47 -5.62 -17.59 10.65
C ASP A 47 -6.30 -16.87 9.47
N ASP A 48 -7.01 -15.77 9.73
CA ASP A 48 -7.70 -14.93 8.75
C ASP A 48 -6.84 -13.76 8.25
N MET A 49 -5.73 -13.44 8.93
CA MET A 49 -4.73 -12.50 8.45
C MET A 49 -3.98 -13.07 7.23
N TRP A 50 -3.45 -12.19 6.37
CA TRP A 50 -2.62 -12.54 5.21
C TRP A 50 -3.34 -13.38 4.14
N GLN A 51 -4.67 -13.45 4.19
CA GLN A 51 -5.47 -14.11 3.17
C GLN A 51 -5.63 -13.22 1.94
N ASP A 52 -5.31 -13.79 0.78
CA ASP A 52 -5.42 -13.10 -0.50
C ASP A 52 -6.88 -12.81 -0.87
N MET A 53 -7.17 -11.55 -1.15
CA MET A 53 -8.44 -11.08 -1.68
C MET A 53 -8.23 -10.43 -3.04
N LEU A 54 -9.02 -10.82 -4.04
CA LEU A 54 -9.00 -10.15 -5.34
C LEU A 54 -9.85 -8.88 -5.27
N VAL A 55 -9.20 -7.73 -5.50
CA VAL A 55 -9.85 -6.41 -5.47
C VAL A 55 -9.67 -5.75 -6.83
N PRO A 56 -10.75 -5.28 -7.48
CA PRO A 56 -10.61 -4.46 -8.68
C PRO A 56 -9.77 -3.22 -8.39
N THR A 57 -8.77 -2.92 -9.24
CA THR A 57 -7.82 -1.81 -8.99
C THR A 57 -8.53 -0.48 -8.74
N ARG A 58 -9.62 -0.23 -9.47
CA ARG A 58 -10.43 1.00 -9.37
C ARG A 58 -11.21 1.13 -8.05
N ASP A 59 -11.41 0.02 -7.33
CA ASP A 59 -12.25 -0.06 -6.14
C ASP A 59 -11.39 -0.17 -4.87
N LEU A 60 -10.06 -0.05 -4.96
CA LEU A 60 -9.12 -0.26 -3.85
C LEU A 60 -9.41 0.61 -2.61
N VAL A 61 -9.62 1.91 -2.82
CA VAL A 61 -9.88 2.86 -1.73
C VAL A 61 -11.25 2.56 -1.10
N ASP A 62 -12.28 2.35 -1.92
CA ASP A 62 -13.63 2.04 -1.44
C ASP A 62 -13.67 0.72 -0.67
N TRP A 63 -12.92 -0.29 -1.13
CA TRP A 63 -12.75 -1.57 -0.45
C TRP A 63 -12.12 -1.38 0.94
N LEU A 64 -11.03 -0.62 1.04
CA LEU A 64 -10.37 -0.34 2.33
C LEU A 64 -11.28 0.46 3.26
N LEU A 65 -11.99 1.46 2.75
CA LEU A 65 -12.94 2.24 3.53
C LEU A 65 -14.10 1.39 4.04
N ALA A 66 -14.61 0.46 3.23
CA ALA A 66 -15.64 -0.48 3.65
C ALA A 66 -15.14 -1.41 4.77
N ALA A 67 -13.92 -1.93 4.66
CA ALA A 67 -13.29 -2.74 5.70
C ALA A 67 -13.07 -1.94 7.01
N GLN A 68 -12.67 -0.68 6.91
CA GLN A 68 -12.54 0.20 8.06
C GLN A 68 -13.90 0.49 8.72
N GLN A 69 -14.96 0.73 7.93
CA GLN A 69 -16.32 0.92 8.45
C GLN A 69 -16.87 -0.34 9.14
N ALA A 70 -16.51 -1.52 8.65
CA ALA A 70 -16.84 -2.79 9.27
C ALA A 70 -16.02 -3.08 10.54
N GLY A 71 -15.00 -2.25 10.85
CA GLY A 71 -14.12 -2.43 11.99
C GLY A 71 -13.04 -3.50 11.79
N THR A 72 -12.84 -3.98 10.56
CA THR A 72 -11.83 -5.02 10.24
C THR A 72 -10.40 -4.46 10.32
N VAL A 73 -10.20 -3.21 9.92
CA VAL A 73 -8.90 -2.52 9.92
C VAL A 73 -9.05 -1.08 10.39
N MET A 74 -7.94 -0.48 10.82
CA MET A 74 -7.84 0.94 11.10
C MET A 74 -6.69 1.53 10.29
N VAL A 75 -6.98 2.46 9.37
CA VAL A 75 -5.97 3.05 8.49
C VAL A 75 -4.91 3.79 9.31
N GLY A 76 -3.64 3.49 9.01
CA GLY A 76 -2.47 3.97 9.76
C GLY A 76 -2.16 3.17 11.03
N ARG A 77 -2.93 2.12 11.33
CA ARG A 77 -2.68 1.24 12.48
C ARG A 77 -2.73 -0.23 12.15
N SER A 78 -3.40 -0.63 11.08
CA SER A 78 -3.37 -2.01 10.59
C SER A 78 -2.56 -2.08 9.30
N ASP A 79 -1.88 -3.20 9.08
CA ASP A 79 -1.23 -3.47 7.80
C ASP A 79 -2.27 -3.73 6.71
N VAL A 80 -2.12 -3.05 5.57
CA VAL A 80 -2.86 -3.28 4.34
C VAL A 80 -1.86 -3.42 3.21
N ILE A 81 -1.82 -4.59 2.59
CA ILE A 81 -0.86 -4.90 1.53
C ILE A 81 -1.64 -5.10 0.23
N VAL A 82 -1.22 -4.42 -0.84
CA VAL A 82 -1.83 -4.51 -2.16
C VAL A 82 -0.75 -4.80 -3.20
N SER A 83 -0.85 -5.96 -3.85
CA SER A 83 0.13 -6.46 -4.79
C SER A 83 -0.46 -6.64 -6.20
N ALA A 84 0.36 -6.33 -7.20
CA ALA A 84 0.10 -6.57 -8.61
C ALA A 84 1.41 -7.00 -9.31
N GLY A 85 1.61 -8.32 -9.42
CA GLY A 85 2.84 -8.88 -9.99
C GLY A 85 4.04 -8.62 -9.09
N ASP A 86 5.04 -7.91 -9.60
CA ASP A 86 6.27 -7.54 -8.88
C ASP A 86 6.18 -6.19 -8.15
N CYS A 87 5.00 -5.57 -8.16
CA CYS A 87 4.71 -4.31 -7.49
C CYS A 87 3.87 -4.58 -6.23
N THR A 88 4.35 -4.16 -5.07
CA THR A 88 3.65 -4.30 -3.77
C THR A 88 3.66 -2.98 -3.05
N PHE A 89 2.47 -2.54 -2.64
CA PHE A 89 2.23 -1.33 -1.88
C PHE A 89 1.68 -1.69 -0.51
N THR A 90 2.28 -1.15 0.54
CA THR A 90 1.89 -1.44 1.93
C THR A 90 1.54 -0.15 2.65
N LEU A 91 0.36 -0.11 3.26
CA LEU A 91 0.05 0.81 4.36
C LEU A 91 0.44 0.09 5.65
N CYS A 92 1.48 0.53 6.33
CA CYS A 92 2.01 -0.16 7.50
C CYS A 92 1.30 0.25 8.80
N HIS A 93 1.30 -0.62 9.79
CA HIS A 93 0.78 -0.35 11.12
C HIS A 93 1.53 0.78 11.87
N GLU A 94 2.75 1.14 11.44
CA GLU A 94 3.48 2.33 11.89
C GLU A 94 3.07 3.64 11.17
N SER A 95 2.00 3.61 10.39
CA SER A 95 1.49 4.72 9.59
C SER A 95 2.42 5.20 8.46
N ASP A 96 3.46 4.45 8.06
CA ASP A 96 4.24 4.75 6.86
C ASP A 96 3.74 3.95 5.64
N VAL A 97 4.13 4.40 4.45
CA VAL A 97 3.80 3.75 3.18
C VAL A 97 5.05 3.11 2.62
N HIS A 98 4.94 1.86 2.18
CA HIS A 98 6.02 1.16 1.48
C HIS A 98 5.63 0.91 0.03
N ILE A 99 6.60 1.04 -0.88
CA ILE A 99 6.48 0.59 -2.26
C ILE A 99 7.68 -0.30 -2.57
N ALA A 100 7.43 -1.55 -2.91
CA ALA A 100 8.41 -2.51 -3.39
C ALA A 100 8.09 -2.85 -4.85
N ALA A 101 8.91 -2.38 -5.80
CA ALA A 101 8.63 -2.54 -7.22
C ALA A 101 9.92 -2.54 -8.08
N ALA A 102 9.76 -2.76 -9.39
CA ALA A 102 10.81 -2.44 -10.36
C ALA A 102 11.21 -0.96 -10.29
N ALA A 103 12.44 -0.65 -10.68
CA ALA A 103 13.03 0.68 -10.48
C ALA A 103 12.23 1.82 -11.12
N ASP A 104 11.65 1.61 -12.30
CA ASP A 104 10.82 2.59 -13.00
C ASP A 104 9.52 2.90 -12.24
N ALA A 105 8.86 1.87 -11.69
CA ALA A 105 7.68 2.03 -10.84
C ALA A 105 8.02 2.70 -9.51
N ALA A 106 9.06 2.22 -8.83
CA ALA A 106 9.45 2.75 -7.52
C ALA A 106 9.87 4.23 -7.60
N GLU A 107 10.58 4.64 -8.66
CA GLU A 107 11.04 6.02 -8.84
C GLU A 107 9.87 7.01 -8.97
N GLU A 108 8.74 6.59 -9.54
CA GLU A 108 7.53 7.42 -9.65
C GLU A 108 7.01 7.84 -8.26
N PHE A 109 7.02 6.91 -7.29
CA PHE A 109 6.66 7.20 -5.89
C PHE A 109 7.72 8.02 -5.18
N TRP A 110 9.01 7.73 -5.42
CA TRP A 110 10.11 8.49 -4.83
C TRP A 110 10.01 9.99 -5.17
N VAL A 111 9.82 10.31 -6.44
CA VAL A 111 9.70 11.70 -6.92
C VAL A 111 8.49 12.36 -6.26
N ARG A 112 7.31 11.73 -6.35
CA ARG A 112 6.08 12.25 -5.74
C ARG A 112 6.24 12.51 -4.25
N TRP A 113 6.70 11.53 -3.49
CA TRP A 113 6.85 11.65 -2.03
C TRP A 113 7.88 12.72 -1.62
N THR A 114 8.90 12.93 -2.45
CA THR A 114 9.85 14.03 -2.24
C THR A 114 9.20 15.39 -2.44
N GLU A 115 8.37 15.54 -3.49
CA GLU A 115 7.65 16.79 -3.80
C GLU A 115 6.57 17.12 -2.76
N GLU A 116 5.86 16.11 -2.26
CA GLU A 116 4.84 16.23 -1.22
C GLU A 116 5.43 16.38 0.20
N GLY A 117 6.75 16.21 0.35
CA GLY A 117 7.45 16.38 1.63
C GLY A 117 7.30 15.21 2.60
N TYR A 118 7.00 14.00 2.12
CA TYR A 118 6.82 12.78 2.92
C TYR A 118 8.13 12.15 3.40
N ALA A 119 9.27 12.77 3.07
CA ALA A 119 10.62 12.37 3.45
C ALA A 119 10.93 10.88 3.16
N PRO A 120 10.84 10.44 1.88
CA PRO A 120 11.06 9.05 1.53
C PRO A 120 12.51 8.61 1.73
N TYR A 121 12.72 7.32 2.00
CA TYR A 121 14.04 6.72 2.12
C TYR A 121 14.08 5.33 1.48
N ALA A 122 15.27 4.94 1.00
CA ALA A 122 15.51 3.63 0.41
C ALA A 122 15.84 2.59 1.46
N VAL A 123 15.22 1.41 1.32
CA VAL A 123 15.52 0.24 2.16
C VAL A 123 16.56 -0.61 1.43
N PRO A 124 17.75 -0.81 2.00
CA PRO A 124 18.74 -1.68 1.40
C PRO A 124 18.24 -3.13 1.41
N PRO A 125 18.54 -3.94 0.37
CA PRO A 125 18.18 -5.35 0.38
C PRO A 125 18.80 -6.05 1.58
N LEU A 126 18.01 -6.90 2.25
CA LEU A 126 18.49 -7.77 3.31
C LEU A 126 19.66 -8.61 2.76
N ARG A 127 20.80 -8.54 3.44
CA ARG A 127 22.02 -9.28 3.08
C ARG A 127 21.93 -10.75 3.46
#